data_AF-A0A7J5ALN3-F1
#
_entry.id   AF-A0A7J5ALN3-F1
#
_cell.length_a   1.000
_cell.length_b   1.000
_cell.length_c   1.000
_cell.angle_alpha   90.00
_cell.angle_beta   90.00
_cell.angle_gamma   90.00
#
_symmetry.space_group_name_H-M   'P 1'
#
loop_
_entity.id
_entity.type
_entity.pdbx_description
1 polymer ?
#
loop_
_entity_poly.entity_id
_entity_poly.type
_entity_poly.pdbx_seq_one_letter_code
_entity_poly.pdbx_strand_id
1 'polypeptide(L)'
;MKKIMLMKLVLIFSIITFTSCTDSDENINYNQNDLIGEWKLTNYKYDGNLEISGGPITIPKTSFVGEGININATTAFTENPNKTNASGSYDIKTTSTTSGQTHTETFKVENITSEADWELNNNILTIKNGELIKANLPDQINNTVNLGDADFKITELTPNSLKLRKTIEQKISQGGITVNTTINIVIDYTK
;
A
#
# COMPACT_ATOMS: atom_id res chain seq x y z
N MET A 1 46.22 -23.50 19.59
CA MET A 1 45.84 -23.40 18.16
C MET A 1 44.48 -22.72 18.09
N LYS A 2 44.40 -21.50 17.54
CA LYS A 2 43.17 -20.73 17.37
C LYS A 2 42.34 -21.33 16.22
N LYS A 3 41.04 -21.54 16.43
CA LYS A 3 40.06 -21.63 15.33
C LYS A 3 39.15 -20.42 15.44
N ILE A 4 39.54 -19.36 14.73
CA ILE A 4 38.67 -18.24 14.40
C ILE A 4 37.67 -18.78 13.38
N MET A 5 36.43 -19.00 13.79
CA MET A 5 35.36 -19.35 12.87
C MET A 5 34.82 -18.03 12.31
N LEU A 6 35.19 -17.73 11.06
CA LEU A 6 34.66 -16.60 10.31
C LEU A 6 33.15 -16.75 10.16
N MET A 7 32.41 -15.87 10.84
CA MET A 7 31.01 -15.58 10.56
C MET A 7 30.95 -14.85 9.21
N LYS A 8 30.73 -15.60 8.13
CA LYS A 8 30.53 -15.06 6.80
C LYS A 8 29.20 -14.29 6.79
N LEU A 9 29.31 -12.97 6.79
CA LEU A 9 28.28 -12.03 6.36
C LEU A 9 27.84 -12.41 4.95
N VAL A 10 26.72 -13.14 4.83
CA VAL A 10 26.08 -13.40 3.54
C VAL A 10 25.30 -12.14 3.18
N LEU A 11 25.91 -11.32 2.33
CA LEU A 11 25.28 -10.18 1.68
C LEU A 11 24.24 -10.73 0.68
N ILE A 12 22.96 -10.70 1.07
CA ILE A 12 21.83 -11.18 0.27
C ILE A 12 21.50 -10.11 -0.77
N PHE A 13 21.84 -10.39 -2.04
CA PHE A 13 21.40 -9.58 -3.17
C PHE A 13 20.01 -10.07 -3.59
N SER A 14 18.96 -9.46 -3.02
CA SER A 14 17.58 -9.65 -3.47
C SER A 14 17.36 -8.81 -4.72
N ILE A 15 17.10 -9.46 -5.85
CA ILE A 15 16.75 -8.78 -7.10
C ILE A 15 15.25 -8.46 -7.02
N ILE A 16 14.94 -7.25 -6.55
CA ILE A 16 13.58 -6.70 -6.57
C ILE A 16 13.34 -6.20 -7.99
N THR A 17 12.67 -7.00 -8.83
CA THR A 17 12.21 -6.53 -10.14
C THR A 17 10.86 -5.84 -9.97
N PHE A 18 10.86 -4.51 -9.93
CA PHE A 18 9.64 -3.73 -10.12
C PHE A 18 9.24 -3.79 -11.60
N THR A 19 8.38 -4.74 -11.97
CA THR A 19 7.72 -4.70 -13.28
C THR A 19 6.58 -3.71 -13.18
N SER A 20 6.83 -2.46 -13.60
CA SER A 20 5.76 -1.48 -13.81
C SER A 20 4.83 -2.03 -14.90
N CYS A 21 3.62 -2.40 -14.50
CA CYS A 21 2.56 -2.75 -15.45
C CYS A 21 2.11 -1.46 -16.12
N THR A 22 2.40 -1.30 -17.41
CA THR A 22 1.95 -0.15 -18.21
C THR A 22 0.48 -0.34 -18.58
N ASP A 23 -0.42 0.06 -17.68
CA ASP A 23 -1.81 0.26 -18.09
C ASP A 23 -1.91 1.56 -18.87
N SER A 24 -2.40 1.44 -20.10
CA SER A 24 -2.63 2.51 -21.08
C SER A 24 -3.10 3.82 -20.46
N ASP A 25 -2.37 4.89 -20.79
CA ASP A 25 -2.63 6.27 -20.40
C ASP A 25 -4.00 6.75 -20.89
N GLU A 26 -5.05 6.53 -20.11
CA GLU A 26 -6.20 7.42 -20.16
C GLU A 26 -5.71 8.80 -19.70
N ASN A 27 -5.67 9.75 -20.65
CA ASN A 27 -5.42 11.15 -20.38
C ASN A 27 -6.59 11.68 -19.51
N ILE A 28 -6.41 11.60 -18.20
CA ILE A 28 -7.31 12.26 -17.27
C ILE A 28 -7.03 13.76 -17.39
N ASN A 29 -8.03 14.52 -17.82
CA ASN A 29 -7.95 15.97 -17.81
C ASN A 29 -8.18 16.44 -16.37
N TYR A 30 -7.11 16.80 -15.66
CA TYR A 30 -7.18 17.33 -14.30
C TYR A 30 -6.38 18.63 -14.20
N ASN A 31 -6.79 19.51 -13.29
CA ASN A 31 -6.01 20.67 -12.88
C ASN A 31 -5.26 20.30 -11.61
N GLN A 32 -3.92 20.34 -11.62
CA GLN A 32 -3.11 20.05 -10.43
C GLN A 32 -3.52 20.93 -9.23
N ASN A 33 -3.96 22.16 -9.47
CA ASN A 33 -4.42 23.06 -8.41
C ASN A 33 -5.64 22.51 -7.65
N ASP A 34 -6.44 21.63 -8.25
CA ASP A 34 -7.59 21.01 -7.59
C ASP A 34 -7.13 20.10 -6.42
N LEU A 35 -5.92 19.53 -6.50
CA LEU A 35 -5.35 18.68 -5.47
C LEU A 35 -5.06 19.46 -4.17
N ILE A 36 -4.78 20.75 -4.26
CA ILE A 36 -4.32 21.56 -3.13
C ILE A 36 -5.46 21.83 -2.16
N GLY A 37 -5.17 21.75 -0.85
CA GLY A 37 -6.12 21.95 0.23
C GLY A 37 -6.34 20.69 1.06
N GLU A 38 -7.30 20.77 1.98
CA GLU A 38 -7.65 19.67 2.88
C GLU A 38 -8.70 18.76 2.24
N TRP A 39 -8.49 17.46 2.41
CA TRP A 39 -9.31 16.39 1.88
C TRP A 39 -9.75 15.47 3.01
N LYS A 40 -11.05 15.21 3.11
CA LYS A 40 -11.60 14.24 4.05
C LYS A 40 -11.59 12.85 3.44
N LEU A 41 -10.97 11.89 4.12
CA LEU A 41 -11.01 10.49 3.72
C LEU A 41 -12.43 9.96 3.86
N THR A 42 -12.98 9.41 2.78
CA THR A 42 -14.36 8.89 2.77
C THR A 42 -14.42 7.40 2.51
N ASN A 43 -13.43 6.86 1.80
CA ASN A 43 -13.31 5.44 1.54
C ASN A 43 -11.85 5.02 1.60
N TYR A 44 -11.58 3.92 2.29
CA TYR A 44 -10.32 3.23 2.25
C TYR A 44 -10.59 1.73 2.23
N LYS A 45 -10.12 1.07 1.18
CA LYS A 45 -10.25 -0.37 1.02
C LYS A 45 -8.98 -0.94 0.42
N TYR A 46 -8.64 -2.14 0.83
CA TYR A 46 -7.67 -2.96 0.14
C TYR A 46 -8.13 -4.40 0.09
N ASP A 47 -7.75 -5.11 -0.97
CA ASP A 47 -7.94 -6.54 -1.10
C ASP A 47 -6.71 -7.16 -1.73
N GLY A 48 -6.55 -8.46 -1.53
CA GLY A 48 -5.40 -9.12 -2.09
C GLY A 48 -5.42 -10.62 -1.88
N ASN A 49 -4.37 -11.22 -2.41
CA ASN A 49 -4.11 -12.62 -2.22
C ASN A 49 -2.62 -12.90 -2.08
N LEU A 50 -2.32 -13.93 -1.28
CA LEU A 50 -1.01 -14.51 -1.09
C LEU A 50 -1.06 -15.93 -1.63
N GLU A 51 -0.13 -16.25 -2.53
CA GLU A 51 0.01 -17.56 -3.12
C GLU A 51 1.45 -18.03 -2.99
N ILE A 52 1.65 -19.18 -2.34
CA ILE A 52 2.96 -19.78 -2.16
C ILE A 52 2.98 -21.07 -2.98
N SER A 53 3.93 -21.18 -3.89
CA SER A 53 4.10 -22.31 -4.80
C SER A 53 5.54 -22.82 -4.77
N GLY A 54 5.73 -24.08 -5.15
CA GLY A 54 7.04 -24.73 -5.07
C GLY A 54 7.40 -25.19 -3.65
N GLY A 55 8.45 -25.99 -3.54
CA GLY A 55 8.79 -26.70 -2.31
C GLY A 55 7.94 -27.97 -2.07
N PRO A 56 8.21 -28.73 -0.99
CA PRO A 56 7.55 -30.01 -0.71
C PRO A 56 6.16 -29.89 -0.08
N ILE A 57 5.72 -28.68 0.29
CA ILE A 57 4.46 -28.43 1.01
C ILE A 57 3.61 -27.47 0.20
N THR A 58 2.36 -27.83 -0.07
CA THR A 58 1.36 -26.93 -0.63
C THR A 58 0.78 -26.06 0.49
N ILE A 59 1.01 -24.75 0.44
CA ILE A 59 0.35 -23.80 1.34
C ILE A 59 -0.91 -23.29 0.64
N PRO A 60 -2.09 -23.38 1.28
CA PRO A 60 -3.33 -22.91 0.69
C PRO A 60 -3.27 -21.41 0.42
N LYS A 61 -3.89 -20.98 -0.68
CA LYS A 61 -4.06 -19.58 -1.04
C LYS A 61 -4.80 -18.84 0.08
N THR A 62 -4.26 -17.70 0.49
CA THR A 62 -4.90 -16.81 1.45
C THR A 62 -5.39 -15.58 0.73
N SER A 63 -6.67 -15.23 0.88
CA SER A 63 -7.20 -13.93 0.45
C SER A 63 -7.49 -13.06 1.66
N PHE A 64 -7.48 -11.75 1.46
CA PHE A 64 -7.82 -10.79 2.51
C PHE A 64 -8.52 -9.58 1.92
N VAL A 65 -9.38 -8.96 2.73
CA VAL A 65 -10.04 -7.69 2.44
C VAL A 65 -9.98 -6.85 3.70
N GLY A 66 -9.45 -5.63 3.59
CA GLY A 66 -9.48 -4.63 4.63
C GLY A 66 -10.35 -3.45 4.22
N GLU A 67 -11.19 -2.99 5.14
CA GLU A 67 -12.09 -1.85 4.94
C GLU A 67 -11.94 -0.86 6.09
N GLY A 68 -11.70 0.41 5.76
CA GLY A 68 -11.73 1.51 6.69
C GLY A 68 -13.16 1.77 7.17
N ILE A 69 -13.37 1.77 8.48
CA ILE A 69 -14.64 2.10 9.13
C ILE A 69 -14.39 3.17 10.18
N ASN A 70 -15.47 3.84 10.64
CA ASN A 70 -15.37 4.91 11.63
C ASN A 70 -14.36 6.02 11.22
N ILE A 71 -14.32 6.35 9.93
CA ILE A 71 -13.31 7.22 9.36
C ILE A 71 -13.51 8.67 9.82
N ASN A 72 -12.50 9.19 10.49
CA ASN A 72 -12.34 10.59 10.84
C ASN A 72 -10.90 11.01 10.57
N ALA A 73 -10.53 11.07 9.30
CA ALA A 73 -9.18 11.40 8.87
C ALA A 73 -9.19 12.42 7.73
N THR A 74 -8.18 13.28 7.71
CA THR A 74 -7.95 14.27 6.67
C THR A 74 -6.54 14.16 6.11
N THR A 75 -6.36 14.66 4.89
CA THR A 75 -5.07 14.78 4.22
C THR A 75 -5.00 16.15 3.57
N ALA A 76 -4.02 16.97 3.93
CA ALA A 76 -3.84 18.30 3.36
C ALA A 76 -2.63 18.32 2.42
N PHE A 77 -2.85 18.68 1.15
CA PHE A 77 -1.77 18.90 0.18
C PHE A 77 -1.46 20.39 0.06
N THR A 78 -0.19 20.76 0.18
CA THR A 78 0.31 22.13 0.03
C THR A 78 1.31 22.23 -1.11
N GLU A 79 1.52 23.44 -1.65
CA GLU A 79 2.61 23.75 -2.58
C GLU A 79 3.59 24.73 -1.94
N ASN A 80 4.85 24.73 -2.41
CA ASN A 80 5.92 25.63 -1.95
C ASN A 80 6.14 25.61 -0.42
N PRO A 81 6.49 24.46 0.19
CA PRO A 81 6.89 23.19 -0.44
C PRO A 81 5.73 22.22 -0.70
N ASN A 82 5.97 21.27 -1.60
CA ASN A 82 5.03 20.18 -1.90
C ASN A 82 5.00 19.16 -0.76
N LYS A 83 4.10 19.37 0.19
CA LYS A 83 3.93 18.54 1.39
C LYS A 83 2.52 18.02 1.49
N THR A 84 2.39 16.82 2.04
CA THR A 84 1.11 16.24 2.45
C THR A 84 1.13 15.98 3.95
N ASN A 85 0.04 16.34 4.61
CA ASN A 85 -0.13 16.16 6.04
C ASN A 85 -1.40 15.35 6.29
N ALA A 86 -1.25 14.09 6.68
CA ALA A 86 -2.37 13.22 7.05
C ALA A 86 -2.55 13.21 8.56
N SER A 87 -3.80 13.37 9.01
CA SER A 87 -4.15 13.35 10.43
C SER A 87 -5.50 12.71 10.71
N GLY A 88 -5.71 12.27 11.95
CA GLY A 88 -6.99 11.78 12.44
C GLY A 88 -6.97 10.32 12.85
N SER A 89 -8.05 9.59 12.58
CA SER A 89 -8.24 8.21 13.03
C SER A 89 -9.23 7.46 12.14
N TYR A 90 -9.09 6.14 12.10
CA TYR A 90 -10.07 5.22 11.55
C TYR A 90 -9.83 3.82 12.12
N ASP A 91 -10.79 2.91 11.98
CA ASP A 91 -10.58 1.49 12.25
C ASP A 91 -10.46 0.73 10.92
N ILE A 92 -9.73 -0.37 10.92
CA ILE A 92 -9.62 -1.28 9.77
C ILE A 92 -10.28 -2.60 10.13
N LYS A 93 -11.38 -2.92 9.48
CA LYS A 93 -11.98 -4.26 9.55
C LYS A 93 -11.33 -5.14 8.48
N THR A 94 -10.55 -6.13 8.92
CA THR A 94 -9.85 -7.06 8.03
C THR A 94 -10.51 -8.43 8.10
N THR A 95 -10.89 -8.97 6.95
CA THR A 95 -11.34 -10.36 6.81
C THR A 95 -10.28 -11.12 6.02
N SER A 96 -9.74 -12.20 6.58
CA SER A 96 -8.85 -13.12 5.87
C SER A 96 -9.52 -14.47 5.66
N THR A 97 -9.25 -15.12 4.52
CA THR A 97 -9.76 -16.45 4.19
C THR A 97 -8.61 -17.36 3.81
N THR A 98 -8.47 -18.48 4.52
CA THR A 98 -7.48 -19.52 4.20
C THR A 98 -8.16 -20.87 4.26
N SER A 99 -8.06 -21.67 3.19
CA SER A 99 -8.71 -22.99 3.09
C SER A 99 -10.23 -22.96 3.35
N GLY A 100 -10.91 -21.88 2.92
CA GLY A 100 -12.35 -21.69 3.14
C GLY A 100 -12.75 -21.29 4.56
N GLN A 101 -11.81 -21.23 5.50
CA GLN A 101 -12.06 -20.68 6.84
C GLN A 101 -11.83 -19.18 6.83
N THR A 102 -12.75 -18.42 7.43
CA THR A 102 -12.68 -16.97 7.49
C THR A 102 -12.39 -16.51 8.91
N HIS A 103 -11.57 -15.47 9.03
CA HIS A 103 -11.27 -14.80 10.30
C HIS A 103 -11.40 -13.30 10.11
N THR A 104 -12.07 -12.63 11.04
CA THR A 104 -12.30 -11.17 10.97
C THR A 104 -11.77 -10.51 12.23
N GLU A 105 -10.99 -9.45 12.03
CA GLU A 105 -10.42 -8.63 13.09
C GLU A 105 -10.63 -7.15 12.79
N THR A 106 -10.67 -6.35 13.85
CA THR A 106 -10.72 -4.89 13.75
C THR A 106 -9.48 -4.31 14.41
N PHE A 107 -8.70 -3.55 13.64
CA PHE A 107 -7.51 -2.85 14.10
C PHE A 107 -7.81 -1.35 14.20
N LYS A 108 -7.53 -0.74 15.36
CA LYS A 108 -7.73 0.69 15.56
C LYS A 108 -6.50 1.46 15.09
N VAL A 109 -6.71 2.47 14.24
CA VAL A 109 -5.68 3.42 13.83
C VAL A 109 -5.99 4.77 14.49
N GLU A 110 -5.37 5.00 15.64
CA GLU A 110 -5.56 6.22 16.42
C GLU A 110 -4.36 7.17 16.25
N ASN A 111 -4.60 8.47 16.39
CA ASN A 111 -3.58 9.52 16.39
C ASN A 111 -2.67 9.49 15.16
N ILE A 112 -3.27 9.36 13.97
CA ILE A 112 -2.53 9.48 12.72
C ILE A 112 -1.93 10.88 12.68
N THR A 113 -0.63 10.93 12.45
CA THR A 113 0.12 12.13 12.12
C THR A 113 1.24 11.67 11.21
N SER A 114 1.14 12.04 9.94
CA SER A 114 2.10 11.66 8.90
C SER A 114 2.34 12.88 8.03
N GLU A 115 3.61 13.25 7.88
CA GLU A 115 4.04 14.22 6.88
C GLU A 115 4.80 13.45 5.80
N ALA A 116 4.53 13.78 4.54
CA ALA A 116 5.25 13.23 3.41
C ALA A 116 5.48 14.31 2.33
N ASP A 117 6.45 14.08 1.47
CA ASP A 117 6.62 14.87 0.24
C ASP A 117 5.69 14.29 -0.83
N TRP A 118 5.18 15.13 -1.72
CA TRP A 118 4.42 14.66 -2.87
C TRP A 118 4.89 15.26 -4.19
N GLU A 119 4.68 14.50 -5.25
CA GLU A 119 4.94 14.90 -6.63
C GLU A 119 3.80 14.37 -7.50
N LEU A 120 3.32 15.19 -8.43
CA LEU A 120 2.28 14.79 -9.37
C LEU A 120 2.84 14.87 -10.79
N ASN A 121 2.95 13.72 -11.45
CA ASN A 121 3.37 13.62 -12.84
C ASN A 121 2.31 12.83 -13.60
N ASN A 122 1.64 13.47 -14.56
CA ASN A 122 0.44 12.93 -15.19
C ASN A 122 -0.57 12.46 -14.12
N ASN A 123 -1.26 11.35 -14.35
CA ASN A 123 -2.18 10.77 -13.38
C ASN A 123 -1.49 10.01 -12.23
N ILE A 124 -0.19 10.18 -11.99
CA ILE A 124 0.53 9.48 -10.91
C ILE A 124 0.90 10.46 -9.80
N LEU A 125 0.28 10.26 -8.63
CA LEU A 125 0.63 10.91 -7.38
C LEU A 125 1.68 10.06 -6.66
N THR A 126 2.90 10.56 -6.60
CA THR A 126 4.00 9.94 -5.86
C THR A 126 4.10 10.56 -4.47
N ILE A 127 4.06 9.72 -3.43
CA ILE A 127 4.28 10.06 -2.03
C ILE A 127 5.66 9.56 -1.62
N LYS A 128 6.48 10.40 -0.97
CA LYS A 128 7.83 10.05 -0.52
C LYS A 128 8.03 10.43 0.95
N ASN A 129 8.90 9.71 1.66
CA ASN A 129 9.27 9.97 3.04
C ASN A 129 8.10 9.92 4.03
N GLY A 130 7.07 9.13 3.73
CA GLY A 130 5.90 8.95 4.59
C GLY A 130 4.81 8.09 3.95
N GLU A 131 3.65 8.07 4.60
CA GLU A 131 2.50 7.24 4.22
C GLU A 131 1.19 8.03 4.34
N LEU A 132 0.24 7.82 3.43
CA LEU A 132 -1.11 8.39 3.53
C LEU A 132 -2.04 7.56 4.42
N ILE A 133 -1.81 6.24 4.43
CA ILE A 133 -2.69 5.25 5.05
C ILE A 133 -1.84 4.11 5.62
N LYS A 134 -2.35 3.50 6.69
CA LYS A 134 -1.87 2.23 7.24
C LYS A 134 -2.77 1.09 6.79
N ALA A 135 -2.20 -0.08 6.53
CA ALA A 135 -2.95 -1.32 6.31
C ALA A 135 -2.69 -2.31 7.46
N ASN A 136 -3.66 -3.17 7.74
CA ASN A 136 -3.50 -4.34 8.60
C ASN A 136 -3.47 -5.59 7.71
N LEU A 137 -2.28 -5.95 7.21
CA LEU A 137 -2.12 -7.15 6.39
C LEU A 137 -1.85 -8.36 7.29
N PRO A 138 -2.10 -9.59 6.81
CA PRO A 138 -1.60 -10.80 7.48
C PRO A 138 -0.10 -10.73 7.72
N ASP A 139 0.40 -11.27 8.83
CA ASP A 139 1.82 -11.21 9.24
C ASP A 139 2.81 -11.66 8.16
N GLN A 140 2.41 -12.65 7.35
CA GLN A 140 3.23 -13.16 6.25
C GLN A 140 3.49 -12.11 5.17
N ILE A 141 2.59 -11.13 5.03
CA ILE A 141 2.62 -10.05 4.03
C ILE A 141 3.22 -8.78 4.61
N ASN A 142 2.89 -8.43 5.86
CA ASN A 142 3.46 -7.26 6.54
C ASN A 142 5.00 -7.25 6.51
N ASN A 143 5.62 -8.43 6.57
CA ASN A 143 7.08 -8.58 6.57
C ASN A 143 7.72 -8.52 5.17
N THR A 144 6.92 -8.49 4.10
CA THR A 144 7.41 -8.55 2.71
C THR A 144 7.01 -7.34 1.87
N VAL A 145 5.92 -6.66 2.21
CA VAL A 145 5.43 -5.50 1.45
C VAL A 145 5.71 -4.20 2.19
N ASN A 146 6.52 -3.32 1.57
CA ASN A 146 6.60 -1.93 1.99
C ASN A 146 5.43 -1.15 1.34
N LEU A 147 4.59 -0.53 2.16
CA LEU A 147 3.54 0.39 1.72
C LEU A 147 4.01 1.85 1.68
N GLY A 148 5.11 2.17 2.37
CA GLY A 148 5.79 3.46 2.36
C GLY A 148 6.52 3.72 1.05
N ASP A 149 6.60 5.01 0.69
CA ASP A 149 6.86 5.53 -0.65
C ASP A 149 5.94 4.88 -1.71
N ALA A 150 4.99 5.66 -2.22
CA ALA A 150 3.89 5.10 -2.97
C ALA A 150 3.50 5.93 -4.18
N ASP A 151 3.47 5.27 -5.34
CA ASP A 151 2.82 5.77 -6.53
C ASP A 151 1.35 5.35 -6.52
N PHE A 152 0.47 6.34 -6.57
CA PHE A 152 -0.97 6.16 -6.72
C PHE A 152 -1.42 6.68 -8.08
N LYS A 153 -2.17 5.87 -8.82
CA LYS A 153 -2.91 6.32 -9.98
C LYS A 153 -4.12 7.15 -9.51
N ILE A 154 -4.16 8.41 -9.86
CA ILE A 154 -5.35 9.24 -9.82
C ILE A 154 -6.31 8.69 -10.87
N THR A 155 -7.52 8.31 -10.47
CA THR A 155 -8.60 7.95 -11.40
C THR A 155 -9.67 9.03 -11.49
N GLU A 156 -9.68 9.98 -10.55
CA GLU A 156 -10.54 11.16 -10.57
C GLU A 156 -9.88 12.27 -9.74
N LEU A 157 -9.82 13.48 -10.29
CA LEU A 157 -9.43 14.68 -9.58
C LEU A 157 -10.31 15.85 -10.07
N THR A 158 -11.11 16.37 -9.16
CA THR A 158 -11.98 17.54 -9.34
C THR A 158 -11.85 18.43 -8.10
N PRO A 159 -12.46 19.62 -8.04
CA PRO A 159 -12.42 20.45 -6.83
C PRO A 159 -12.96 19.76 -5.56
N ASN A 160 -13.84 18.76 -5.68
CA ASN A 160 -14.56 18.14 -4.54
C ASN A 160 -14.34 16.62 -4.42
N SER A 161 -13.62 15.99 -5.35
CA SER A 161 -13.43 14.53 -5.36
C SER A 161 -12.03 14.17 -5.83
N LEU A 162 -11.37 13.31 -5.06
CA LEU A 162 -10.06 12.73 -5.35
C LEU A 162 -10.14 11.23 -5.15
N LYS A 163 -9.82 10.46 -6.20
CA LYS A 163 -9.83 8.98 -6.16
C LYS A 163 -8.46 8.45 -6.56
N LEU A 164 -7.85 7.69 -5.67
CA LEU A 164 -6.52 7.12 -5.80
C LEU A 164 -6.59 5.59 -5.84
N ARG A 165 -5.83 4.98 -6.74
CA ARG A 165 -5.73 3.52 -6.89
C ARG A 165 -4.27 3.11 -6.88
N LYS A 166 -3.97 1.96 -6.27
CA LYS A 166 -2.63 1.36 -6.32
C LYS A 166 -2.78 -0.15 -6.41
N THR A 167 -2.03 -0.76 -7.31
CA THR A 167 -1.88 -2.22 -7.38
C THR A 167 -0.42 -2.55 -7.10
N ILE A 168 -0.19 -3.40 -6.10
CA ILE A 168 1.12 -3.92 -5.73
C ILE A 168 1.16 -5.37 -6.15
N GLU A 169 2.07 -5.69 -7.06
CA GLU A 169 2.38 -7.07 -7.43
C GLU A 169 3.82 -7.35 -7.01
N GLN A 170 4.00 -8.38 -6.20
CA GLN A 170 5.31 -8.84 -5.77
C GLN A 170 5.45 -10.33 -6.01
N LYS A 171 6.61 -10.69 -6.54
CA LYS A 171 7.02 -12.08 -6.74
C LYS A 171 8.41 -12.29 -6.16
N ILE A 172 8.49 -13.13 -5.13
CA ILE A 172 9.73 -13.49 -4.46
C ILE A 172 10.00 -14.96 -4.73
N SER A 173 11.12 -15.29 -5.34
CA SER A 173 11.54 -16.68 -5.56
C SER A 173 12.85 -16.97 -4.84
N GLN A 174 12.86 -17.94 -3.92
CA GLN A 174 14.06 -18.38 -3.20
C GLN A 174 13.97 -19.87 -2.85
N GLY A 175 15.07 -20.61 -3.04
CA GLY A 175 15.15 -22.02 -2.63
C GLY A 175 14.11 -22.94 -3.29
N GLY A 176 13.66 -22.63 -4.51
CA GLY A 176 12.61 -23.38 -5.21
C GLY A 176 11.19 -23.09 -4.74
N ILE A 177 11.02 -22.14 -3.82
CA ILE A 177 9.72 -21.60 -3.36
C ILE A 177 9.50 -20.27 -4.05
N THR A 178 8.27 -20.00 -4.49
CA THR A 178 7.81 -18.74 -5.06
C THR A 178 6.62 -18.24 -4.27
N VAL A 179 6.73 -17.00 -3.77
CA VAL A 179 5.66 -16.26 -3.11
C VAL A 179 5.18 -15.18 -4.06
N ASN A 180 3.91 -15.24 -4.46
CA ASN A 180 3.24 -14.20 -5.21
C ASN A 180 2.28 -13.46 -4.28
N THR A 181 2.30 -12.14 -4.32
CA THR A 181 1.39 -11.28 -3.58
C THR A 181 0.82 -10.23 -4.53
N THR A 182 -0.50 -10.09 -4.51
CA THR A 182 -1.20 -8.99 -5.18
C THR A 182 -2.02 -8.23 -4.14
N ILE A 183 -1.91 -6.91 -4.12
CA ILE A 183 -2.70 -6.02 -3.29
C ILE A 183 -3.29 -4.91 -4.16
N ASN A 184 -4.60 -4.76 -4.14
CA ASN A 184 -5.30 -3.64 -4.74
C ASN A 184 -5.72 -2.69 -3.61
N ILE A 185 -5.47 -1.40 -3.79
CA ILE A 185 -5.77 -0.34 -2.83
C ILE A 185 -6.67 0.69 -3.50
N VAL A 186 -7.71 1.09 -2.78
CA VAL A 186 -8.71 2.07 -3.16
C VAL A 186 -8.79 3.12 -2.06
N ILE A 187 -8.53 4.38 -2.40
CA ILE A 187 -8.64 5.51 -1.49
C ILE A 187 -9.49 6.58 -2.17
N ASP A 188 -10.54 7.05 -1.51
CA ASP A 188 -11.38 8.13 -2.00
C ASP A 188 -11.52 9.24 -0.96
N TYR A 189 -11.41 10.48 -1.42
CA TYR A 189 -11.53 11.68 -0.61
C TYR A 189 -12.58 12.64 -1.17
N THR A 190 -13.10 13.50 -0.29
CA THR A 190 -13.95 14.64 -0.64
C THR A 190 -13.45 15.92 0.03
N LYS A 191 -13.72 17.07 -0.59
CA LYS A 191 -13.48 18.41 -0.02
C LYS A 191 -14.81 19.10 0.31
#